data_AF-A0A9D2FR32-F1
#
_entry.id   AF-A0A9D2FR32-F1
#
_cell.length_a   1.000
_cell.length_b   1.000
_cell.length_c   1.000
_cell.angle_alpha   90.00
_cell.angle_beta   90.00
_cell.angle_gamma   90.00
#
_symmetry.space_group_name_H-M   'P 1'
#
loop_
_entity.id
_entity.type
_entity.pdbx_description
1 polymer ?
#
loop_
_entity_poly.entity_id
_entity_poly.type
_entity_poly.pdbx_seq_one_letter_code
_entity_poly.pdbx_strand_id
1 'polypeptide(L)'
;MVSICGMDCCFSCSRKEECGGCKKTGGHPLGGSCIAAECIKTGGKEKLQNLKNTLIEEFNALGIENLKVTDLNLLNGFYVNLEYLLPNGERVKLLKDNQVYFGNQIEIPGNDRCYGIVGDESYLLVCQYGCNGANPQIICYKKRGKDYV
;
A
#
# COMPACT_ATOMS: atom_id res chain seq x y z
N MET A 1 7.00 -5.50 20.21
CA MET A 1 7.45 -6.30 19.05
C MET A 1 8.34 -5.40 18.22
N VAL A 2 9.59 -5.78 17.96
CA VAL A 2 10.54 -4.91 17.24
C VAL A 2 10.43 -5.19 15.74
N SER A 3 10.16 -4.15 14.95
CA SER A 3 10.14 -4.25 13.48
C SER A 3 11.57 -4.26 12.91
N ILE A 4 11.73 -4.78 11.70
CA ILE A 4 13.02 -4.77 10.99
C ILE A 4 13.37 -3.36 10.51
N CYS A 5 12.36 -2.59 10.06
CA CYS A 5 12.53 -1.23 9.55
C CYS A 5 12.57 -0.15 10.64
N GLY A 6 12.25 -0.49 11.89
CA GLY A 6 12.15 0.48 13.00
C GLY A 6 10.82 1.22 13.08
N MET A 7 9.86 0.95 12.19
CA MET A 7 8.50 1.51 12.26
C MET A 7 7.59 0.68 13.18
N ASP A 8 6.68 1.33 13.90
CA ASP A 8 5.69 0.62 14.72
C ASP A 8 4.42 0.31 13.92
N CYS A 9 4.36 -0.90 13.37
CA CYS A 9 3.18 -1.39 12.63
C CYS A 9 2.12 -2.04 13.56
N CYS A 10 2.34 -2.05 14.88
CA CYS A 10 1.58 -2.86 15.84
C CYS A 10 0.79 -2.05 16.87
N PHE A 11 0.81 -0.72 16.79
CA PHE A 11 0.19 0.14 17.80
C PHE A 11 -1.31 -0.13 18.00
N SER A 12 -2.06 -0.37 16.92
CA SER A 12 -3.51 -0.63 16.94
C SER A 12 -3.95 -1.78 16.01
N CYS A 13 -3.04 -2.69 15.66
CA CYS A 13 -3.33 -3.79 14.73
C CYS A 13 -4.19 -4.88 15.39
N SER A 14 -5.36 -5.17 14.80
CA SER A 14 -6.28 -6.19 15.31
C SER A 14 -5.74 -7.62 15.19
N ARG A 15 -4.77 -7.86 14.31
CA ARG A 15 -4.17 -9.18 14.03
C ARG A 15 -2.79 -9.36 14.68
N LYS A 16 -2.52 -8.65 15.78
CA LYS A 16 -1.20 -8.64 16.44
C LYS A 16 -0.77 -10.03 16.92
N GLU A 17 -1.70 -10.85 17.39
CA GLU A 17 -1.42 -12.22 17.86
C GLU A 17 -1.02 -13.15 16.72
N GLU A 18 -1.71 -13.05 15.57
CA GLU A 18 -1.43 -13.82 14.35
C GLU A 18 -0.18 -13.36 13.59
N CYS A 19 0.23 -12.09 13.80
CA CYS A 19 1.29 -11.45 13.01
C CYS A 19 2.62 -12.20 13.07
N GLY A 20 2.95 -12.81 14.21
CA GLY A 20 4.24 -13.46 14.46
C GLY A 20 5.41 -12.47 14.61
N GLY A 21 5.32 -11.29 13.99
CA GLY A 21 6.26 -10.18 14.09
C GLY A 21 7.44 -10.26 13.14
N CYS A 22 7.91 -9.10 12.67
CA CYS A 22 8.89 -9.02 11.59
C CYS A 22 10.19 -9.77 11.91
N LYS A 23 10.77 -9.62 13.12
CA LYS A 23 12.01 -10.32 13.47
C LYS A 23 11.85 -11.84 13.48
N LYS A 24 10.77 -12.37 14.08
CA LYS A 24 10.53 -13.81 14.20
C LYS A 24 10.20 -14.45 12.85
N THR A 25 9.44 -13.75 12.02
CA THR A 25 9.02 -14.21 10.68
C THR A 25 10.04 -13.89 9.60
N GLY A 26 11.17 -13.28 9.95
CA GLY A 26 12.14 -12.81 8.98
C GLY A 26 11.52 -11.86 7.95
N GLY A 27 10.65 -10.94 8.33
CA GLY A 27 10.02 -9.97 7.42
C GLY A 27 8.75 -10.46 6.72
N HIS A 28 8.21 -11.60 7.12
CA HIS A 28 6.98 -12.15 6.56
C HIS A 28 5.81 -12.17 7.57
N PRO A 29 5.36 -11.00 8.09
CA PRO A 29 4.25 -10.96 9.03
C PRO A 29 2.98 -11.54 8.39
N LEU A 30 2.15 -12.23 9.19
CA LEU A 30 0.90 -12.85 8.71
C LEU A 30 1.09 -13.84 7.53
N GLY A 31 2.31 -14.34 7.34
CA GLY A 31 2.64 -15.30 6.26
C GLY A 31 2.78 -14.68 4.87
N GLY A 32 2.78 -13.35 4.73
CA GLY A 32 3.10 -12.68 3.46
C GLY A 32 4.24 -11.68 3.62
N SER A 33 4.75 -11.15 2.52
CA SER A 33 5.95 -10.30 2.52
C SER A 33 5.67 -8.86 2.94
N CYS A 34 6.60 -8.26 3.68
CA CYS A 34 6.59 -6.84 3.97
C CYS A 34 7.61 -6.09 3.12
N ILE A 35 7.13 -5.14 2.30
CA ILE A 35 7.99 -4.36 1.39
C ILE A 35 9.13 -3.64 2.12
N ALA A 36 8.87 -3.11 3.31
CA ALA A 36 9.89 -2.46 4.11
C ALA A 36 10.94 -3.44 4.65
N ALA A 37 10.53 -4.63 5.07
CA ALA A 37 11.47 -5.65 5.52
C ALA A 37 12.38 -6.10 4.36
N GLU A 38 11.82 -6.31 3.17
CA GLU A 38 12.59 -6.69 1.97
C GLU A 38 13.58 -5.60 1.55
N CYS A 39 13.17 -4.33 1.55
CA CYS A 39 14.08 -3.22 1.26
C CYS A 39 15.24 -3.16 2.26
N ILE A 40 14.95 -3.27 3.56
CA ILE A 40 15.98 -3.20 4.61
C ILE A 40 16.98 -4.36 4.48
N LYS A 41 16.51 -5.58 4.21
CA LYS A 41 17.38 -6.75 4.01
C LYS A 41 18.30 -6.61 2.80
N THR A 42 17.79 -6.06 1.71
CA THR A 42 18.49 -6.06 0.41
C THR A 42 19.32 -4.81 0.14
N GLY A 43 19.00 -3.68 0.79
CA GLY A 43 19.68 -2.40 0.56
C GLY A 43 19.53 -1.38 1.69
N GLY A 44 19.17 -1.84 2.89
CA GLY A 44 19.09 -0.98 4.07
C GLY A 44 18.01 0.11 4.01
N LYS A 45 18.14 1.10 4.91
CA LYS A 45 17.17 2.20 5.06
C LYS A 45 17.13 3.10 3.83
N GLU A 46 18.26 3.26 3.15
CA GLU A 46 18.36 4.06 1.94
C GLU A 46 17.47 3.50 0.82
N LYS A 47 17.53 2.19 0.55
CA LYS A 47 16.65 1.55 -0.43
C LYS A 47 15.16 1.75 -0.11
N LEU A 48 14.80 1.65 1.16
CA LEU A 48 13.42 1.87 1.61
C LEU A 48 12.98 3.32 1.36
N GLN A 49 13.82 4.29 1.70
CA GLN A 49 13.53 5.71 1.50
C GLN A 49 13.44 6.07 0.02
N ASN A 50 14.36 5.56 -0.80
CA ASN A 50 14.36 5.78 -2.24
C ASN A 50 13.09 5.21 -2.87
N LEU A 51 12.71 3.96 -2.55
CA LEU A 51 11.47 3.37 -3.03
C LEU A 51 10.24 4.21 -2.63
N LYS A 52 10.17 4.67 -1.38
CA LYS A 52 9.08 5.51 -0.90
C LYS A 52 9.00 6.83 -1.69
N ASN A 53 10.12 7.50 -1.91
CA ASN A 53 10.17 8.75 -2.67
C ASN A 53 9.78 8.53 -4.13
N THR A 54 10.30 7.49 -4.78
CA THR A 54 9.94 7.11 -6.14
C THR A 54 8.45 6.83 -6.28
N LEU A 55 7.84 6.08 -5.34
CA LEU A 55 6.39 5.84 -5.38
C LEU A 55 5.59 7.15 -5.27
N ILE A 56 6.01 8.08 -4.40
CA ILE A 56 5.36 9.39 -4.27
C ILE A 56 5.43 10.17 -5.59
N GLU A 57 6.59 10.21 -6.23
CA GLU A 57 6.78 10.86 -7.54
C GLU A 57 5.92 10.20 -8.62
N GLU A 58 5.93 8.86 -8.69
CA GLU A 58 5.16 8.09 -9.65
C GLU A 58 3.65 8.29 -9.50
N PHE A 59 3.12 8.33 -8.26
CA PHE A 59 1.70 8.63 -8.01
C PHE A 59 1.33 10.05 -8.46
N ASN A 60 2.16 11.04 -8.11
CA ASN A 60 1.93 12.43 -8.52
C ASN A 60 2.02 12.59 -10.05
N ALA A 61 2.88 11.83 -10.71
CA ALA A 61 3.03 11.82 -12.17
C ALA A 61 1.85 11.18 -12.91
N LEU A 62 0.90 10.53 -12.23
CA LEU A 62 -0.33 10.04 -12.86
C LEU A 62 -1.25 11.18 -13.33
N GLY A 63 -1.06 12.41 -12.83
CA GLY A 63 -1.84 13.58 -13.25
C GLY A 63 -3.33 13.50 -12.88
N ILE A 64 -3.67 12.74 -11.84
CA ILE A 64 -5.04 12.58 -11.36
C ILE A 64 -5.46 13.85 -10.61
N GLU A 65 -6.60 14.42 -10.99
CA GLU A 65 -7.12 15.65 -10.40
C GLU A 65 -7.34 15.50 -8.89
N ASN A 66 -6.93 16.51 -8.12
CA ASN A 66 -7.01 16.55 -6.65
C ASN A 66 -6.22 15.45 -5.93
N LEU A 67 -5.38 14.67 -6.64
CA LEU A 67 -4.47 13.71 -6.02
C LEU A 67 -3.09 14.35 -5.83
N LYS A 68 -2.76 14.69 -4.58
CA LYS A 68 -1.40 15.11 -4.19
C LYS A 68 -0.88 14.19 -3.09
N VAL A 69 0.18 13.44 -3.40
CA VAL A 69 0.83 12.54 -2.45
C VAL A 69 2.04 13.24 -1.85
N THR A 70 2.06 13.36 -0.53
CA THR A 70 3.16 13.95 0.25
C THR A 70 3.87 12.92 1.13
N ASP A 71 3.18 11.84 1.50
CA ASP A 71 3.72 10.78 2.34
C ASP A 71 3.03 9.44 2.08
N LEU A 72 3.71 8.35 2.47
CA LEU A 72 3.22 6.97 2.38
C LEU A 72 3.47 6.23 3.69
N ASN A 73 2.45 5.46 4.11
CA ASN A 73 2.47 4.62 5.29
C ASN A 73 2.63 3.15 4.91
N LEU A 74 3.12 2.32 5.84
CA LEU A 74 3.06 0.88 5.68
C LEU A 74 1.68 0.37 6.12
N LEU A 75 0.95 -0.19 5.16
CA LEU A 75 -0.42 -0.65 5.37
C LEU A 75 -0.50 -2.16 5.13
N ASN A 76 -1.13 -2.88 6.08
CA ASN A 76 -1.38 -4.30 5.89
C ASN A 76 -2.43 -4.50 4.79
N GLY A 77 -2.19 -5.47 3.92
CA GLY A 77 -3.02 -5.79 2.76
C GLY A 77 -4.47 -6.02 3.13
N PHE A 78 -4.75 -6.74 4.21
CA PHE A 78 -6.14 -7.00 4.65
C PHE A 78 -6.94 -5.73 5.00
N TYR A 79 -6.28 -4.58 5.25
CA TYR A 79 -6.98 -3.30 5.43
C TYR A 79 -7.23 -2.57 4.11
N VAL A 80 -6.37 -2.74 3.10
CA VAL A 80 -6.37 -1.93 1.87
C VAL A 80 -6.76 -2.71 0.62
N ASN A 81 -6.88 -4.04 0.72
CA ASN A 81 -7.28 -4.93 -0.36
C ASN A 81 -8.80 -4.95 -0.52
N LEU A 82 -9.33 -3.83 -0.98
CA LEU A 82 -10.75 -3.66 -1.25
C LEU A 82 -11.19 -4.57 -2.41
N GLU A 83 -12.46 -4.97 -2.38
CA GLU A 83 -13.08 -5.73 -3.46
C GLU A 83 -13.84 -4.79 -4.39
N TYR A 84 -13.45 -4.78 -5.67
CA TYR A 84 -13.96 -3.86 -6.68
C TYR A 84 -15.00 -4.55 -7.56
N LEU A 85 -16.15 -3.91 -7.77
CA LEU A 85 -17.15 -4.32 -8.77
C LEU A 85 -16.75 -3.77 -10.14
N LEU A 86 -16.51 -4.65 -11.10
CA LEU A 86 -16.16 -4.29 -12.48
C LEU A 86 -17.42 -4.08 -13.34
N PRO A 87 -17.31 -3.37 -14.49
CA PRO A 87 -18.45 -3.14 -15.37
C PRO A 87 -19.12 -4.41 -15.92
N ASN A 88 -18.39 -5.53 -15.99
CA ASN A 88 -18.92 -6.83 -16.41
C ASN A 88 -19.66 -7.57 -15.28
N GLY A 89 -19.79 -6.98 -14.09
CA GLY A 89 -20.43 -7.56 -12.92
C GLY A 89 -19.52 -8.44 -12.05
N GLU A 90 -18.28 -8.68 -12.46
CA GLU A 90 -17.33 -9.45 -11.65
C GLU A 90 -16.79 -8.64 -10.48
N ARG A 91 -16.42 -9.35 -9.40
CA ARG A 91 -15.78 -8.79 -8.22
C ARG A 91 -14.34 -9.25 -8.16
N VAL A 92 -13.42 -8.30 -8.00
CA VAL A 92 -11.97 -8.59 -7.99
C VAL A 92 -11.26 -7.91 -6.83
N LYS A 93 -10.27 -8.61 -6.29
CA LYS A 93 -9.24 -8.07 -5.39
C LYS A 93 -7.93 -8.00 -6.16
N LEU A 94 -7.25 -6.86 -6.10
CA LEU A 94 -6.01 -6.62 -6.84
C LEU A 94 -4.75 -6.79 -5.98
N LEU A 95 -4.90 -6.81 -4.66
CA LEU A 95 -3.81 -6.97 -3.71
C LEU A 95 -3.92 -8.31 -2.97
N LYS A 96 -2.98 -8.58 -2.06
CA LYS A 96 -2.99 -9.76 -1.20
C LYS A 96 -3.18 -9.36 0.26
N ASP A 97 -4.11 -10.02 0.96
CA ASP A 97 -4.46 -9.70 2.34
C ASP A 97 -3.28 -9.87 3.33
N ASN A 98 -2.34 -10.76 3.02
CA ASN A 98 -1.21 -11.08 3.88
C ASN A 98 0.06 -10.28 3.58
N GLN A 99 0.07 -9.38 2.58
CA GLN A 99 1.24 -8.54 2.29
C GLN A 99 1.19 -7.19 3.02
N VAL A 100 2.32 -6.50 3.12
CA VAL A 100 2.39 -5.11 3.59
C VAL A 100 2.88 -4.22 2.46
N TYR A 101 2.11 -3.17 2.18
CA TYR A 101 2.29 -2.24 1.07
C TYR A 101 2.64 -0.85 1.55
N PHE A 102 3.15 0.00 0.67
CA PHE A 102 3.06 1.44 0.88
C PHE A 102 1.68 1.93 0.47
N GLY A 103 1.10 2.88 1.20
CA GLY A 103 -0.17 3.47 0.82
C GLY A 103 -0.57 4.65 1.69
N ASN A 104 -1.64 5.34 1.30
CA ASN A 104 -2.23 6.44 2.06
C ASN A 104 -3.68 6.68 1.64
N GLN A 105 -4.42 7.41 2.48
CA GLN A 105 -5.71 8.00 2.12
C GLN A 105 -5.49 9.49 1.83
N ILE A 106 -6.03 9.98 0.72
CA ILE A 106 -6.00 11.40 0.35
C ILE A 106 -7.43 11.92 0.23
N GLU A 107 -7.77 12.91 1.05
CA GLU A 107 -9.08 13.56 1.00
C GLU A 107 -9.24 14.38 -0.28
N ILE A 108 -10.46 14.39 -0.83
CA ILE A 108 -10.80 15.20 -2.01
C ILE A 108 -11.62 16.40 -1.50
N PRO A 109 -11.17 17.64 -1.71
CA PRO A 109 -11.88 18.83 -1.23
C PRO A 109 -13.35 18.87 -1.67
N GLY A 110 -14.27 19.02 -0.72
CA GLY A 110 -15.71 19.11 -0.99
C GLY A 110 -16.38 17.81 -1.44
N ASN A 111 -15.73 16.66 -1.26
CA ASN A 111 -16.24 15.34 -1.65
C ASN A 111 -16.37 14.42 -0.42
N ASP A 112 -17.37 13.54 -0.41
CA ASP A 112 -17.58 12.52 0.63
C ASP A 112 -16.73 11.26 0.42
N ARG A 113 -16.03 11.19 -0.72
CA ARG A 113 -15.11 10.13 -1.09
C ARG A 113 -13.66 10.57 -0.92
N CYS A 114 -12.80 9.59 -0.71
CA CYS A 114 -11.35 9.77 -0.65
C CYS A 114 -10.66 8.95 -1.73
N TYR A 115 -9.46 9.36 -2.11
CA TYR A 115 -8.54 8.47 -2.81
C TYR A 115 -7.88 7.51 -1.83
N GLY A 116 -7.83 6.23 -2.18
CA GLY A 116 -6.93 5.25 -1.62
C GLY A 116 -5.80 4.96 -2.60
N ILE A 117 -4.56 5.15 -2.16
CA ILE A 117 -3.37 4.79 -2.95
C ILE A 117 -2.64 3.64 -2.29
N VAL A 118 -2.21 2.67 -3.10
CA VAL A 118 -1.40 1.53 -2.66
C VAL A 118 -0.34 1.22 -3.70
N GLY A 119 0.92 1.07 -3.30
CA GLY A 119 2.05 0.81 -4.18
C GLY A 119 3.02 -0.20 -3.60
N ASP A 120 3.61 -1.01 -4.49
CA ASP A 120 4.73 -1.89 -4.21
C ASP A 120 5.84 -1.79 -5.27
N GLU A 121 6.76 -2.76 -5.32
CA GLU A 121 7.82 -2.80 -6.34
C GLU A 121 7.31 -2.98 -7.78
N SER A 122 6.06 -3.42 -7.96
CA SER A 122 5.53 -3.89 -9.24
C SER A 122 4.32 -3.09 -9.74
N TYR A 123 3.49 -2.55 -8.85
CA TYR A 123 2.24 -1.90 -9.21
C TYR A 123 1.95 -0.65 -8.39
N LEU A 124 1.20 0.26 -9.02
CA LEU A 124 0.52 1.38 -8.41
C LEU A 124 -0.99 1.14 -8.55
N LEU A 125 -1.73 1.30 -7.46
CA LEU A 125 -3.17 1.27 -7.41
C LEU A 125 -3.66 2.60 -6.85
N VAL A 126 -4.56 3.25 -7.59
CA VAL A 126 -5.34 4.40 -7.13
C VAL A 126 -6.81 4.02 -7.25
N CYS A 127 -7.55 4.19 -6.17
CA CYS A 127 -8.99 3.99 -6.13
C CYS A 127 -9.68 5.15 -5.44
N GLN A 128 -10.99 5.28 -5.65
CA GLN A 128 -11.86 6.13 -4.82
C GLN A 128 -12.82 5.26 -4.02
N TYR A 129 -13.11 5.64 -2.79
CA TYR A 129 -14.10 4.97 -1.96
C TYR A 129 -14.81 5.96 -1.03
N GLY A 130 -16.01 5.61 -0.56
CA GLY A 130 -16.72 6.33 0.49
C GLY A 130 -16.31 5.85 1.89
N CYS A 131 -16.99 6.34 2.93
CA CYS A 131 -16.72 6.01 4.34
C CYS A 131 -16.42 4.52 4.56
N ASN A 132 -15.35 4.23 5.30
CA ASN A 132 -14.90 2.87 5.62
C ASN A 132 -14.57 1.98 4.40
N GLY A 133 -14.16 2.57 3.27
CA GLY A 133 -13.82 1.81 2.06
C GLY A 133 -15.03 1.38 1.23
N ALA A 134 -16.21 1.95 1.47
CA ALA A 134 -17.45 1.56 0.79
C ALA A 134 -17.45 1.93 -0.70
N ASN A 135 -18.08 1.07 -1.52
CA ASN A 135 -18.27 1.25 -2.95
C ASN A 135 -16.97 1.65 -3.68
N PRO A 136 -15.90 0.85 -3.57
CA PRO A 136 -14.60 1.22 -4.10
C PRO A 136 -14.61 1.16 -5.64
N GLN A 137 -13.93 2.13 -6.27
CA GLN A 137 -13.81 2.27 -7.71
C GLN A 137 -12.34 2.41 -8.09
N ILE A 138 -11.90 1.61 -9.05
CA ILE A 138 -10.52 1.68 -9.56
C ILE A 138 -10.41 2.93 -10.44
N ILE A 139 -9.47 3.81 -10.11
CA ILE A 139 -9.12 4.97 -10.93
C ILE A 139 -7.91 4.65 -11.81
N CYS A 140 -6.92 3.97 -11.24
CA CYS A 140 -5.72 3.54 -11.96
C CYS A 140 -5.18 2.25 -11.35
N TYR A 141 -4.86 1.27 -12.20
CA TYR A 141 -4.01 0.13 -11.83
C TYR A 141 -2.91 0.01 -12.86
N LYS A 142 -1.70 0.41 -12.47
CA LYS A 142 -0.57 0.59 -13.38
C LYS A 142 0.59 -0.30 -12.93
N LYS A 143 1.08 -1.13 -13.85
CA LYS A 143 2.36 -1.82 -13.66
C LYS A 143 3.48 -0.77 -13.67
N ARG A 144 4.33 -0.80 -12.66
CA ARG A 144 5.53 0.03 -12.59
C ARG A 144 6.50 -0.44 -13.67
N GLY A 145 7.09 0.52 -14.38
CA GLY A 145 8.21 0.23 -15.24
C GLY A 145 9.36 -0.20 -14.35
N LYS A 146 9.89 -1.41 -14.52
CA LYS A 146 11.34 -1.53 -14.34
C LYS A 146 11.88 -0.76 -15.52
N ASP A 147 12.59 0.33 -15.29
CA ASP A 147 13.49 0.82 -16.33
C ASP A 147 14.39 -0.38 -16.64
N TYR A 148 14.13 -1.05 -17.77
CA TYR A 148 15.12 -1.91 -18.38
C TYR A 148 16.16 -0.94 -18.94
N VAL A 149 17.06 -0.49 -18.06
CA VAL A 149 18.36 0.06 -18.47
C VAL A 149 19.35 -1.09 -18.48
#